data_AF-A0A8C0N8V2-F1
#
_entry.id   AF-A0A8C0N8V2-F1
#
_cell.length_a   1.000
_cell.length_b   1.000
_cell.length_c   1.000
_cell.angle_alpha   90.00
_cell.angle_beta   90.00
_cell.angle_gamma   90.00
#
_symmetry.space_group_name_H-M   'P 1'
#
loop_
_entity.id
_entity.type
_entity.pdbx_description
1 polymer ?
#
loop_
_entity_poly.entity_id
_entity_poly.type
_entity_poly.pdbx_seq_one_letter_code
_entity_poly.pdbx_strand_id
1 'polypeptide(L)' 'MVKHTKKVRIMGKYGTRYGASLRKMVKKIEISQQAKYTCFFCGKTKRKRRPASISAFVSLMNKLIKYF' A
#
# COMPACT_ATOMS: atom_id res chain seq x y z
N MET A 1 -15.60 -8.54 13.99
CA MET A 1 -14.48 -7.87 13.29
C MET A 1 -14.50 -6.39 13.63
N VAL A 2 -13.54 -5.89 14.45
CA VAL A 2 -13.54 -4.49 14.91
C VAL A 2 -12.69 -3.63 13.98
N LYS A 3 -13.25 -2.51 13.53
CA LYS A 3 -12.54 -1.58 12.63
C LYS A 3 -11.65 -0.64 13.45
N HIS A 4 -10.34 -0.89 13.44
CA HIS A 4 -9.37 -0.11 14.21
C HIS A 4 -9.24 1.37 13.81
N THR A 5 -9.55 1.74 12.56
CA THR A 5 -9.41 3.15 12.12
C THR A 5 -10.56 3.57 11.21
N LYS A 6 -11.07 4.80 11.41
CA LYS A 6 -12.16 5.36 10.58
C LYS A 6 -11.68 5.68 9.16
N LYS A 7 -10.55 6.39 9.01
CA LYS A 7 -10.06 6.95 7.73
C LYS A 7 -8.72 6.37 7.25
N VAL A 8 -7.77 6.15 8.15
CA VAL A 8 -6.34 5.99 7.80
C VAL A 8 -6.00 4.59 7.27
N ARG A 9 -6.57 3.52 7.85
CA ARG A 9 -6.31 2.11 7.46
C ARG A 9 -4.80 1.79 7.41
N ILE A 10 -4.32 1.24 6.30
CA ILE A 10 -2.93 0.80 6.08
C ILE A 10 -1.92 1.93 6.29
N MET A 11 -2.32 3.21 6.10
CA MET A 11 -1.45 4.36 6.32
C MET A 11 -1.15 4.65 7.81
N GLY A 12 -1.69 3.86 8.74
CA GLY A 12 -1.47 4.05 10.19
C GLY A 12 0.01 3.95 10.58
N LYS A 13 0.82 3.19 9.85
CA LYS A 13 2.27 3.05 10.05
C LYS A 13 3.05 4.37 9.96
N TYR A 14 2.51 5.39 9.28
CA TYR A 14 3.19 6.67 9.11
C TYR A 14 2.82 7.71 10.18
N GLY A 15 1.75 7.49 10.96
CA GLY A 15 1.28 8.42 11.98
C GLY A 15 0.90 9.79 11.43
N THR A 16 1.36 10.86 12.09
CA THR A 16 1.09 12.27 11.71
C THR A 16 2.00 12.80 10.60
N ARG A 17 3.07 12.07 10.22
CA ARG A 17 4.07 12.50 9.23
C ARG A 17 3.52 12.58 7.80
N TYR A 18 4.10 13.46 6.97
CA TYR A 18 3.84 13.62 5.52
C TYR A 18 2.55 14.31 5.11
N GLY A 19 1.74 14.77 6.07
CA GLY A 19 0.49 15.47 5.77
C GLY A 19 -0.58 14.59 5.11
N ALA A 20 -1.79 15.14 4.98
CA ALA A 20 -2.96 14.36 4.55
C ALA A 20 -2.99 14.05 3.05
N SER A 21 -2.45 14.92 2.20
CA SER A 21 -2.44 14.79 0.73
C SER A 21 -1.56 13.62 0.28
N LEU A 22 -0.31 13.57 0.75
CA LEU A 22 0.64 12.49 0.41
C LEU A 22 0.12 11.13 0.90
N ARG A 23 -0.42 11.05 2.13
CA ARG A 23 -1.00 9.81 2.65
C ARG A 23 -2.18 9.31 1.83
N LYS A 24 -3.01 10.19 1.26
CA LYS A 24 -4.13 9.78 0.38
C LYS A 24 -3.62 9.17 -0.92
N MET A 25 -2.55 9.73 -1.51
CA MET A 25 -1.96 9.21 -2.74
C MET A 25 -1.32 7.84 -2.52
N VAL A 26 -0.47 7.72 -1.50
CA VAL A 26 0.22 6.48 -1.13
C VAL A 26 -0.77 5.37 -0.78
N LYS A 27 -1.88 5.71 -0.11
CA LYS A 27 -2.93 4.73 0.22
C LYS A 27 -3.50 4.02 -1.01
N LYS A 28 -3.77 4.75 -2.09
CA LYS A 28 -4.28 4.16 -3.35
C LYS A 28 -3.27 3.17 -3.93
N ILE A 29 -2.00 3.58 -3.93
CA ILE A 29 -0.90 2.79 -4.47
C ILE A 29 -0.67 1.54 -3.60
N GLU A 30 -0.67 1.66 -2.27
CA GLU A 30 -0.46 0.54 -1.35
C GLU A 30 -1.56 -0.52 -1.40
N ILE A 31 -2.83 -0.09 -1.47
CA ILE A 31 -3.98 -1.01 -1.59
C ILE A 31 -3.85 -1.85 -2.87
N SER A 32 -3.51 -1.22 -3.98
CA SER A 32 -3.29 -1.91 -5.25
C SER A 32 -2.14 -2.94 -5.19
N GLN A 33 -1.17 -2.80 -4.28
CA GLN A 33 -0.05 -3.78 -4.16
C GLN A 33 -0.41 -4.93 -3.28
N GLN A 34 -1.11 -4.65 -2.19
CA GLN A 34 -1.49 -5.67 -1.23
C GLN A 34 -2.71 -6.48 -1.70
N ALA A 35 -3.34 -6.08 -2.81
CA ALA A 35 -4.38 -6.82 -3.48
C ALA A 35 -3.92 -8.24 -3.86
N LYS A 36 -4.67 -9.23 -3.37
CA LYS A 36 -4.54 -10.63 -3.79
C LYS A 36 -5.36 -10.82 -5.06
N TYR A 37 -4.82 -11.57 -6.02
CA TYR A 37 -5.56 -12.03 -7.19
C TYR A 37 -6.00 -13.48 -6.98
N THR A 38 -7.21 -13.79 -7.41
CA THR A 38 -7.70 -15.16 -7.54
C THR A 38 -7.22 -15.72 -8.88
N CYS A 39 -6.53 -16.86 -8.83
CA CYS A 39 -6.11 -17.59 -10.01
C CYS A 39 -7.33 -18.27 -10.65
N PHE A 40 -7.70 -17.93 -11.89
CA PHE A 40 -8.83 -18.56 -12.57
C PHE A 40 -8.66 -20.08 -12.73
N PHE A 41 -7.44 -20.52 -13.00
CA PHE A 41 -7.13 -21.94 -13.23
C PHE A 41 -7.12 -22.79 -11.97
N CYS A 42 -6.68 -22.21 -10.85
CA CYS A 42 -6.31 -22.96 -9.66
C CYS A 42 -7.09 -22.57 -8.40
N GLY A 43 -7.99 -21.58 -8.49
CA GLY A 43 -8.84 -21.06 -7.40
C GLY A 43 -8.08 -20.38 -6.25
N LYS A 44 -6.78 -20.61 -6.12
CA LYS A 44 -5.96 -20.13 -5.00
C LYS A 44 -5.73 -18.62 -5.11
N THR A 45 -5.92 -17.91 -4.00
CA THR A 45 -5.57 -16.49 -3.89
C THR A 45 -4.06 -16.34 -3.74
N LYS A 46 -3.42 -15.60 -4.66
CA LYS A 46 -1.98 -15.28 -4.60
C LYS A 46 -1.80 -13.76 -4.61
N ARG A 47 -0.68 -13.25 -4.07
CA ARG A 47 -0.35 -11.82 -4.22
C ARG A 47 0.17 -11.56 -5.62
N LYS A 48 -0.27 -10.45 -6.23
CA LYS A 48 0.17 -10.07 -7.57
C LYS A 48 1.70 -9.85 -7.56
N ARG A 49 2.43 -10.62 -8.36
CA ARG A 49 3.88 -10.43 -8.56
C ARG A 49 4.03 -9.13 -9.36
N ARG A 50 4.71 -8.14 -8.79
CA ARG A 50 4.88 -6.84 -9.43
C ARG A 50 6.20 -6.76 -10.20
N PRO A 51 6.23 -6.06 -11.34
CA PRO A 51 7.50 -5.73 -11.98
C PRO A 51 8.35 -4.88 -11.02
N ALA A 52 9.66 -5.08 -11.05
CA ALA A 52 10.62 -4.41 -10.17
C ALA A 52 10.53 -2.87 -10.25
N SER A 53 10.10 -2.33 -11.40
CA SER A 53 9.92 -0.89 -11.63
C SER A 53 8.88 -0.26 -10.69
N ILE A 54 7.74 -0.91 -10.47
CA ILE A 54 6.67 -0.38 -9.60
C ILE A 54 7.02 -0.57 -8.11
N SER A 55 7.73 -1.65 -7.75
CA SER A 55 8.19 -1.84 -6.37
C SER A 55 9.31 -0.87 -6.01
N ALA A 56 10.24 -0.61 -6.93
CA ALA A 56 11.31 0.37 -6.76
C ALA A 56 10.75 1.77 -6.54
N PHE A 57 9.77 2.20 -7.36
CA PHE A 57 9.12 3.51 -7.19
C PHE A 57 8.45 3.67 -5.83
N VAL A 58 7.76 2.64 -5.35
CA VAL A 58 7.06 2.72 -4.05
C VAL A 58 8.02 2.57 -2.87
N SER A 59 9.06 1.77 -3.02
CA SER A 59 10.15 1.69 -2.04
C SER A 59 10.87 3.03 -1.93
N LEU A 60 11.13 3.69 -3.06
CA LEU A 60 11.68 5.04 -3.12
C LEU A 60 10.75 6.04 -2.45
N MET A 61 9.45 6.02 -2.77
CA MET A 61 8.48 6.89 -2.11
C MET A 61 8.38 6.64 -0.61
N ASN A 62 8.38 5.39 -0.16
CA ASN A 62 8.38 5.06 1.28
C ASN A 62 9.68 5.46 1.97
N LYS A 63 10.82 5.40 1.28
CA LYS A 63 12.10 5.93 1.76
C LYS A 63 12.08 7.46 1.82
N LEU A 64 11.70 8.15 0.74
CA LEU A 64 11.60 9.61 0.66
C LEU A 64 10.64 10.17 1.70
N ILE A 65 9.53 9.47 1.91
CA ILE A 65 8.64 9.67 3.05
C ILE A 65 9.49 9.52 4.30
N LYS A 66 10.07 8.36 4.66
CA LYS A 66 10.91 8.23 5.89
C LYS A 66 12.01 9.32 6.09
N TYR A 67 12.58 9.89 5.03
CA TYR A 67 13.64 10.92 5.10
C TYR A 67 13.16 12.38 5.13
N PHE A 68 11.90 12.67 4.77
CA PHE A 68 11.22 13.93 5.07
C PHE A 68 10.42 13.84 6.39
#